data_AF-A0A945PZD5-F1
#
_entry.id   AF-A0A945PZD5-F1
#
_cell.length_a   1.000
_cell.length_b   1.000
_cell.length_c   1.000
_cell.angle_alpha   90.00
_cell.angle_beta   90.00
_cell.angle_gamma   90.00
#
_symmetry.space_group_name_H-M   'P 1'
#
loop_
_entity.id
_entity.type
_entity.pdbx_description
1 polymer ?
#
loop_
_entity_poly.entity_id
_entity_poly.type
_entity_poly.pdbx_seq_one_letter_code
_entity_poly.pdbx_strand_id
1 'polypeptide(L)'
;MLKGNTHLTSKYPTSKSQAGFTLVEIMISVGLLGLSGFGLVTGLLQSRQMAEAAIHQSTALTIAQGYVEQIKNMEFDSLDESILPTLFHEGASDTLTVSPTPANPNLGNSNTDILNSKSIDIDNTTDDQEDDMNIDIVVYVDDITDESNGIGEARRVILKYEYIYKDGYRTHTEKNILYSVRSEVPTY
;
A
#
# COMPACT_ATOMS: atom_id res chain seq x y z
N MET A 1 76.26 -40.52 -50.67
CA MET A 1 76.01 -41.06 -49.31
C MET A 1 75.23 -40.01 -48.54
N LEU A 2 74.10 -40.43 -47.93
CA LEU A 2 73.18 -39.74 -47.00
C LEU A 2 72.39 -38.51 -47.55
N LYS A 3 71.07 -38.63 -47.81
CA LYS A 3 69.94 -38.47 -46.85
C LYS A 3 70.04 -37.10 -46.15
N GLY A 4 69.22 -36.09 -46.46
CA GLY A 4 67.77 -36.08 -46.35
C GLY A 4 67.39 -35.73 -44.90
N ASN A 5 66.77 -34.56 -44.67
CA ASN A 5 65.63 -34.34 -43.76
C ASN A 5 65.36 -32.85 -43.52
N THR A 6 64.40 -32.32 -44.27
CA THR A 6 63.44 -31.36 -43.74
C THR A 6 62.69 -32.02 -42.58
N HIS A 7 62.76 -31.48 -41.36
CA HIS A 7 61.82 -31.85 -40.32
C HIS A 7 61.18 -30.61 -39.73
N LEU A 8 59.97 -30.35 -40.21
CA LEU A 8 58.99 -29.42 -39.66
C LEU A 8 58.77 -29.79 -38.19
N THR A 9 59.19 -28.96 -37.23
CA THR A 9 58.73 -29.12 -35.85
C THR A 9 57.35 -28.51 -35.75
N SER A 10 56.36 -29.40 -35.89
CA SER A 10 54.95 -29.23 -35.54
C SER A 10 54.76 -28.28 -34.36
N LYS A 11 54.07 -27.16 -34.61
CA LYS A 11 53.48 -26.31 -33.58
C LYS A 11 52.28 -27.08 -33.02
N TYR A 12 52.51 -27.99 -32.06
CA TYR A 12 51.41 -28.65 -31.38
C TYR A 12 50.59 -27.59 -30.62
N PRO A 13 49.24 -27.61 -30.73
CA PRO A 13 48.43 -26.72 -29.93
C PRO A 13 48.66 -27.10 -28.46
N THR A 14 49.07 -26.13 -27.65
CA THR A 14 49.13 -26.29 -26.20
C THR A 14 47.73 -26.54 -25.68
N SER A 15 47.41 -27.81 -25.45
CA SER A 15 46.21 -28.23 -24.73
C SER A 15 46.24 -27.58 -23.35
N LYS A 16 45.39 -26.57 -23.13
CA LYS A 16 45.13 -26.09 -21.77
C LYS A 16 44.61 -27.27 -20.97
N SER A 17 45.36 -27.71 -19.95
CA SER A 17 44.89 -28.73 -19.03
C SER A 17 43.66 -28.19 -18.31
N GLN A 18 42.49 -28.77 -18.57
CA GLN A 18 41.34 -28.62 -17.70
C GLN A 18 41.67 -29.37 -16.41
N ALA A 19 42.12 -28.64 -15.39
CA ALA A 19 42.29 -29.19 -14.07
C ALA A 19 40.89 -29.54 -13.52
N GLY A 20 40.69 -30.81 -13.14
CA GLY A 20 39.47 -31.25 -12.48
C GLY A 20 39.37 -30.67 -11.07
N PHE A 21 38.14 -30.35 -10.63
CA PHE A 21 37.87 -29.83 -9.30
C PHE A 21 38.06 -30.90 -8.22
N THR A 22 38.48 -30.47 -7.02
CA THR A 22 38.57 -31.36 -5.86
C THR A 22 37.18 -31.62 -5.27
N LEU A 23 37.03 -32.75 -4.58
CA LEU A 23 35.75 -33.14 -3.94
C LEU A 23 35.30 -32.09 -2.90
N VAL A 24 36.25 -31.48 -2.18
CA VAL A 24 35.98 -30.43 -1.19
C VAL A 24 35.44 -29.15 -1.84
N GLU A 25 36.01 -28.72 -2.98
CA GLU A 25 35.52 -27.53 -3.71
C GLU A 25 34.10 -27.73 -4.23
N ILE A 26 33.77 -28.95 -4.70
CA ILE A 26 32.41 -29.28 -5.13
C ILE A 26 31.44 -29.22 -3.94
N MET A 27 31.81 -29.76 -2.78
CA MET A 27 30.98 -29.70 -1.58
C MET A 27 30.72 -28.25 -1.11
N ILE A 28 31.76 -27.42 -1.12
CA ILE A 28 31.62 -25.99 -0.79
C ILE A 28 30.73 -25.29 -1.82
N SER A 29 30.92 -25.56 -3.12
CA SER A 29 30.13 -24.96 -4.20
C SER A 29 28.65 -25.34 -4.12
N VAL A 30 28.34 -26.60 -3.83
CA VAL A 30 26.96 -27.07 -3.64
C VAL A 30 26.36 -26.45 -2.37
N GLY A 31 27.13 -26.28 -1.31
CA GLY A 31 26.70 -25.58 -0.09
C GLY A 31 26.35 -24.11 -0.36
N LEU A 32 27.22 -23.39 -1.06
CA LEU A 32 26.98 -22.01 -1.47
C LEU A 32 25.79 -21.89 -2.42
N LEU A 33 25.68 -22.80 -3.40
CA LEU A 33 24.56 -22.84 -4.32
C LEU A 33 23.24 -23.09 -3.58
N GLY A 34 23.24 -23.99 -2.60
CA GLY A 34 22.09 -24.25 -1.72
C GLY A 34 21.67 -22.99 -0.96
N LEU A 35 22.61 -22.32 -0.29
CA LEU A 35 22.35 -21.08 0.45
C LEU A 35 21.83 -19.96 -0.46
N SER A 36 22.41 -19.79 -1.65
CA SER A 36 21.92 -18.83 -2.65
C SER A 36 20.51 -19.16 -3.11
N GLY A 37 20.20 -20.45 -3.35
CA GLY A 37 18.86 -20.89 -3.73
C GLY A 37 17.82 -20.57 -2.66
N PHE A 38 18.12 -20.87 -1.39
CA PHE A 38 17.25 -20.50 -0.27
C PHE A 38 17.05 -18.99 -0.18
N GLY A 39 18.13 -18.20 -0.30
CA GLY A 39 18.06 -16.74 -0.26
C GLY A 39 17.17 -16.15 -1.36
N LEU A 40 17.25 -16.69 -2.58
CA LEU A 40 16.40 -16.28 -3.70
C LEU A 40 14.93 -16.57 -3.43
N VAL A 41 14.60 -17.77 -2.94
CA VAL A 41 13.21 -18.15 -2.61
C VAL A 41 12.65 -17.24 -1.53
N THR A 42 13.41 -17.00 -0.46
CA THR A 42 12.96 -16.09 0.62
C THR A 42 12.78 -14.66 0.12
N GLY A 43 13.67 -14.18 -0.75
CA GLY A 43 13.57 -12.84 -1.35
C GLY A 43 12.34 -12.70 -2.25
N LEU A 44 12.02 -13.73 -3.05
CA LEU A 44 10.82 -13.72 -3.89
C LEU A 44 9.53 -13.73 -3.07
N LEU A 45 9.47 -14.53 -2.00
CA LEU A 45 8.31 -14.55 -1.10
C LEU A 45 8.11 -13.19 -0.42
N GLN A 46 9.20 -12.59 0.09
CA GLN A 46 9.14 -11.27 0.69
C GLN A 46 8.72 -10.19 -0.32
N SER A 47 9.24 -10.24 -1.55
CA SER A 47 8.87 -9.30 -2.61
C SER A 47 7.39 -9.40 -2.97
N ARG A 48 6.81 -10.61 -2.97
CA ARG A 48 5.37 -10.79 -3.21
C ARG A 48 4.54 -10.17 -2.09
N GLN A 49 4.90 -10.42 -0.83
CA GLN A 49 4.18 -9.84 0.31
C GLN A 49 4.24 -8.32 0.33
N MET A 50 5.39 -7.74 -0.02
CA MET A 50 5.53 -6.28 -0.15
C MET A 50 4.65 -5.72 -1.26
N ALA A 51 4.54 -6.43 -2.39
CA ALA A 51 3.69 -6.00 -3.51
C ALA A 51 2.21 -6.03 -3.12
N GLU A 52 1.76 -7.09 -2.45
CA GLU A 52 0.40 -7.25 -1.94
C GLU A 52 0.04 -6.14 -0.93
N ALA A 53 0.89 -5.93 0.08
CA ALA A 53 0.72 -4.83 1.04
C ALA A 53 0.66 -3.45 0.38
N ALA A 54 1.48 -3.22 -0.66
CA ALA A 54 1.48 -1.96 -1.41
C ALA A 54 0.18 -1.74 -2.20
N ILE A 55 -0.43 -2.81 -2.73
CA ILE A 55 -1.74 -2.72 -3.40
C ILE A 55 -2.80 -2.29 -2.40
N HIS A 56 -2.93 -2.99 -1.25
CA HIS A 56 -3.91 -2.64 -0.22
C HIS A 56 -3.74 -1.21 0.28
N GLN A 57 -2.50 -0.81 0.59
CA GLN A 57 -2.20 0.56 1.05
C GLN A 57 -2.56 1.60 -0.01
N SER A 58 -2.22 1.37 -1.28
CA SER A 58 -2.52 2.29 -2.38
C SER A 58 -4.03 2.39 -2.61
N THR A 59 -4.75 1.27 -2.55
CA THR A 59 -6.21 1.23 -2.70
C THR A 59 -6.89 1.99 -1.57
N ALA A 60 -6.56 1.69 -0.30
CA ALA A 60 -7.14 2.36 0.85
C ALA A 60 -6.87 3.88 0.83
N LEU A 61 -5.65 4.30 0.47
CA LEU A 61 -5.31 5.72 0.32
C LEU A 61 -6.12 6.38 -0.80
N THR A 62 -6.26 5.72 -1.95
CA THR A 62 -7.00 6.26 -3.11
C THR A 62 -8.48 6.45 -2.76
N ILE A 63 -9.09 5.48 -2.06
CA ILE A 63 -10.48 5.57 -1.58
C ILE A 63 -10.62 6.72 -0.58
N ALA A 64 -9.75 6.78 0.43
CA ALA A 64 -9.78 7.83 1.45
C ALA A 64 -9.61 9.23 0.83
N GLN A 65 -8.68 9.38 -0.11
CA GLN A 65 -8.50 10.63 -0.88
C GLN A 65 -9.72 10.96 -1.73
N GLY A 66 -10.32 9.96 -2.39
CA GLY A 66 -11.55 10.12 -3.15
C GLY A 66 -12.68 10.68 -2.30
N TYR A 67 -12.88 10.16 -1.08
CA TYR A 67 -13.86 10.72 -0.15
C TYR A 67 -13.52 12.15 0.27
N VAL A 68 -12.27 12.43 0.65
CA VAL A 68 -11.86 13.80 1.02
C VAL A 68 -12.12 14.79 -0.12
N GLU A 69 -11.80 14.42 -1.36
CA GLU A 69 -12.05 15.29 -2.52
C GLU A 69 -13.54 15.47 -2.81
N GLN A 70 -14.36 14.44 -2.64
CA GLN A 70 -15.81 14.58 -2.77
C GLN A 70 -16.38 15.50 -1.69
N ILE A 71 -15.94 15.36 -0.43
CA ILE A 71 -16.34 16.23 0.69
C ILE A 71 -15.89 17.69 0.46
N LYS A 72 -14.72 17.91 -0.14
CA LYS A 72 -14.26 19.26 -0.51
C LYS A 72 -15.13 19.90 -1.60
N ASN A 73 -15.66 19.09 -2.51
CA ASN A 73 -16.47 19.53 -3.64
C ASN A 73 -17.98 19.60 -3.34
N MET A 74 -18.44 19.15 -2.17
CA MET A 74 -19.86 19.24 -1.80
C MET A 74 -20.28 20.69 -1.53
N GLU A 75 -21.49 20.99 -1.05
CA GLU A 75 -21.88 22.34 -0.62
C GLU A 75 -21.32 22.65 0.79
N PHE A 76 -21.04 23.92 1.12
CA PHE A 76 -20.36 24.24 2.39
C PHE A 76 -21.24 23.90 3.59
N ASP A 77 -22.51 24.30 3.53
CA ASP A 77 -23.51 24.07 4.58
C ASP A 77 -23.77 22.57 4.84
N SER A 78 -23.59 21.73 3.81
CA SER A 78 -23.75 20.27 3.96
C SER A 78 -22.68 19.62 4.84
N LEU A 79 -21.58 20.32 5.16
CA LEU A 79 -20.56 19.81 6.08
C LEU A 79 -21.01 19.81 7.53
N ASP A 80 -22.01 20.63 7.87
CA ASP A 80 -22.56 20.71 9.22
C ASP A 80 -23.64 19.63 9.48
N GLU A 81 -23.97 18.84 8.46
CA GLU A 81 -24.90 17.72 8.57
C GLU A 81 -24.24 16.52 9.26
N SER A 82 -25.04 15.76 10.02
CA SER A 82 -24.57 14.52 10.66
C SER A 82 -24.35 13.38 9.67
N ILE A 83 -24.93 13.48 8.46
CA ILE A 83 -24.78 12.51 7.38
C ILE A 83 -24.42 13.31 6.14
N LEU A 84 -23.23 13.06 5.58
CA LEU A 84 -22.78 13.70 4.35
C LEU A 84 -23.44 13.01 3.15
N PRO A 85 -24.31 13.72 2.39
CA PRO A 85 -25.00 13.14 1.26
C PRO A 85 -24.11 13.08 0.00
N THR A 86 -24.61 12.40 -1.03
CA THR A 86 -24.11 12.43 -2.43
C THR A 86 -22.66 12.04 -2.66
N LEU A 87 -22.10 11.20 -1.78
CA LEU A 87 -20.82 10.57 -2.03
C LEU A 87 -20.98 9.41 -3.01
N PHE A 88 -19.87 8.99 -3.62
CA PHE A 88 -19.80 7.89 -4.55
C PHE A 88 -18.71 6.91 -4.11
N HIS A 89 -19.08 5.64 -4.11
CA HIS A 89 -18.20 4.53 -3.82
C HIS A 89 -18.43 3.46 -4.90
N GLU A 90 -17.37 3.12 -5.65
CA GLU A 90 -17.42 2.10 -6.71
C GLU A 90 -18.56 2.29 -7.74
N GLY A 91 -18.93 3.54 -8.02
CA GLY A 91 -19.99 3.89 -8.97
C GLY A 91 -21.41 3.83 -8.42
N ALA A 92 -21.59 3.49 -7.14
CA ALA A 92 -22.85 3.60 -6.42
C ALA A 92 -22.90 4.85 -5.54
N SER A 93 -24.10 5.34 -5.25
CA SER A 93 -24.31 6.39 -4.26
C SER A 93 -23.95 5.87 -2.87
N ASP A 94 -23.30 6.71 -2.09
CA ASP A 94 -22.89 6.42 -0.72
C ASP A 94 -23.13 7.62 0.22
N THR A 95 -23.08 7.36 1.51
CA THR A 95 -23.21 8.35 2.58
C THR A 95 -22.18 8.06 3.67
N LEU A 96 -21.61 9.11 4.26
CA LEU A 96 -20.74 8.99 5.44
C LEU A 96 -21.41 9.68 6.62
N THR A 97 -21.50 9.00 7.75
CA THR A 97 -21.98 9.59 9.00
C THR A 97 -20.82 10.23 9.74
N VAL A 98 -20.96 11.51 10.09
CA VAL A 98 -19.95 12.30 10.80
C VAL A 98 -19.96 11.92 12.27
N SER A 99 -18.77 11.65 12.80
CA SER A 99 -18.56 11.36 14.22
C SER A 99 -18.44 12.65 15.02
N PRO A 100 -18.93 12.67 16.27
CA PRO A 100 -18.67 13.77 17.19
C PRO A 100 -17.15 13.97 17.37
N THR A 101 -16.68 15.21 17.26
CA THR A 101 -15.25 15.50 17.38
C THR A 101 -14.73 15.20 18.79
N PRO A 102 -13.72 14.33 18.94
CA PRO A 102 -13.10 14.05 20.22
C PRO A 102 -12.09 15.13 20.61
N ALA A 103 -11.69 15.18 21.89
CA ALA A 103 -10.65 16.11 22.36
C ALA A 103 -9.31 15.96 21.62
N ASN A 104 -9.01 14.76 21.11
CA ASN A 104 -7.87 14.52 20.23
C ASN A 104 -8.29 13.68 19.01
N PRO A 105 -8.51 14.31 17.84
CA PRO A 105 -8.89 13.60 16.61
C PRO A 105 -7.87 12.57 16.11
N ASN A 106 -6.58 12.69 16.48
CA ASN A 106 -5.56 11.70 16.12
C ASN A 106 -5.78 10.36 16.84
N LEU A 107 -6.28 10.41 18.07
CA LEU A 107 -6.55 9.22 18.87
C LEU A 107 -7.94 8.67 18.58
N GLY A 108 -8.91 9.56 18.34
CA GLY A 108 -10.33 9.20 18.24
C GLY A 108 -10.97 8.98 19.61
N ASN A 109 -12.20 8.50 19.62
CA ASN A 109 -12.91 8.06 20.82
C ASN A 109 -13.81 6.87 20.51
N SER A 110 -13.39 5.66 20.89
CA SER A 110 -14.12 4.42 20.62
C SER A 110 -15.56 4.35 21.14
N ASN A 111 -15.96 5.24 22.07
CA ASN A 111 -17.33 5.27 22.57
C ASN A 111 -18.28 6.12 21.71
N THR A 112 -17.73 7.04 20.90
CA THR A 112 -18.51 8.00 20.11
C THR A 112 -18.18 7.97 18.62
N ASP A 113 -17.04 7.41 18.24
CA ASP A 113 -16.64 7.24 16.85
C ASP A 113 -17.65 6.35 16.12
N ILE A 114 -18.13 6.85 14.99
CA ILE A 114 -19.03 6.16 14.09
C ILE A 114 -18.19 5.60 12.95
N LEU A 115 -18.16 4.27 12.85
CA LEU A 115 -17.42 3.56 11.81
C LEU A 115 -18.32 3.42 10.57
N ASN A 116 -17.86 4.00 9.46
CA ASN A 116 -18.44 3.78 8.15
C ASN A 116 -17.65 2.65 7.47
N SER A 117 -18.07 1.41 7.69
CA SER A 117 -17.41 0.22 7.16
C SER A 117 -17.75 -0.01 5.68
N LYS A 118 -16.75 -0.34 4.87
CA LYS A 118 -16.87 -0.71 3.47
C LYS A 118 -16.03 -1.97 3.20
N SER A 119 -16.55 -2.88 2.39
CA SER A 119 -15.79 -4.02 1.86
C SER A 119 -15.30 -3.65 0.47
N ILE A 120 -14.01 -3.81 0.21
CA ILE A 120 -13.38 -3.50 -1.07
C ILE A 120 -12.86 -4.80 -1.67
N ASP A 121 -13.47 -5.17 -2.79
CA ASP A 121 -12.99 -6.26 -3.62
C ASP A 121 -11.84 -5.73 -4.51
N ILE A 122 -10.63 -6.21 -4.23
CA ILE A 122 -9.41 -5.76 -4.92
C ILE A 122 -9.11 -6.62 -6.14
N ASP A 123 -9.52 -7.87 -6.15
CA ASP A 123 -9.16 -8.83 -7.19
C ASP A 123 -10.25 -9.04 -8.24
N ASN A 124 -11.45 -8.51 -7.98
CA ASN A 124 -12.62 -8.50 -8.86
C ASN A 124 -12.94 -9.91 -9.39
N THR A 125 -12.64 -10.93 -8.59
CA THR A 125 -13.00 -12.30 -8.89
C THR A 125 -14.40 -12.60 -8.36
N THR A 126 -15.05 -13.62 -8.93
CA THR A 126 -16.39 -14.01 -8.49
C THR A 126 -16.25 -14.98 -7.31
N ASP A 127 -15.89 -14.49 -6.12
CA ASP A 127 -15.68 -15.36 -4.96
C ASP A 127 -16.19 -14.79 -3.61
N ASP A 128 -15.81 -15.49 -2.55
CA ASP A 128 -16.29 -15.32 -1.17
C ASP A 128 -15.58 -14.12 -0.52
N GLN A 129 -16.34 -13.23 0.15
CA GLN A 129 -15.91 -12.00 0.86
C GLN A 129 -14.80 -12.18 1.94
N GLU A 130 -14.12 -13.32 2.02
CA GLU A 130 -13.11 -13.62 3.03
C GLU A 130 -11.75 -12.99 2.77
N ASP A 131 -11.42 -12.64 1.53
CA ASP A 131 -10.17 -11.99 1.10
C ASP A 131 -10.32 -10.51 0.75
N ASP A 132 -11.57 -10.02 0.66
CA ASP A 132 -11.88 -8.59 0.59
C ASP A 132 -11.15 -7.77 1.66
N MET A 133 -10.74 -6.57 1.26
CA MET A 133 -10.21 -5.59 2.18
C MET A 133 -11.35 -4.81 2.83
N ASN A 134 -11.49 -4.92 4.14
CA ASN A 134 -12.41 -4.06 4.88
C ASN A 134 -11.74 -2.72 5.21
N ILE A 135 -12.44 -1.62 4.96
CA ILE A 135 -12.02 -0.28 5.35
C ILE A 135 -13.08 0.36 6.24
N ASP A 136 -12.66 0.78 7.43
CA ASP A 136 -13.48 1.52 8.39
C ASP A 136 -13.09 2.99 8.34
N ILE A 137 -14.06 3.86 8.03
CA ILE A 137 -13.84 5.29 7.90
C ILE A 137 -14.56 6.04 9.03
N VAL A 138 -13.81 6.86 9.74
CA VAL A 138 -14.30 7.78 10.77
C VAL A 138 -14.04 9.20 10.28
N VAL A 139 -15.11 9.97 10.11
CA VAL A 139 -15.05 11.36 9.65
C VAL A 139 -15.35 12.29 10.82
N TYR A 140 -14.51 13.29 11.05
CA TYR A 140 -14.79 14.40 11.94
C TYR A 140 -14.83 15.70 11.12
N VAL A 141 -15.77 16.57 11.46
CA VAL A 141 -15.87 17.91 10.91
C VAL A 141 -15.84 18.90 12.06
N ASP A 142 -14.80 19.74 12.06
CA ASP A 142 -14.60 20.76 13.09
C ASP A 142 -14.84 22.14 12.50
N ASP A 143 -15.60 22.96 13.23
CA ASP A 143 -15.61 24.38 12.97
C ASP A 143 -14.30 25.02 13.44
N ILE A 144 -13.60 25.67 12.52
CA ILE A 144 -12.36 26.40 12.78
C ILE A 144 -12.49 27.89 12.41
N THR A 145 -13.73 28.37 12.26
CA THR A 145 -14.04 29.77 12.00
C THR A 145 -13.51 30.64 13.15
N ASP A 146 -12.83 31.72 12.80
CA ASP A 146 -12.26 32.64 13.78
C ASP A 146 -12.18 34.05 13.20
N GLU A 147 -13.31 34.76 13.27
CA GLU A 147 -13.42 36.13 12.80
C GLU A 147 -12.43 37.07 13.50
N SER A 148 -12.05 36.78 14.75
CA SER A 148 -11.12 37.60 15.53
C SER A 148 -9.70 37.55 14.96
N ASN A 149 -9.33 36.42 14.35
CA ASN A 149 -8.07 36.23 13.65
C ASN A 149 -8.19 36.36 12.11
N GLY A 150 -9.34 36.84 11.61
CA GLY A 150 -9.58 37.04 10.19
C GLY A 150 -9.80 35.75 9.39
N ILE A 151 -10.13 34.65 10.06
CA ILE A 151 -10.52 33.39 9.44
C ILE A 151 -12.04 33.45 9.24
N GLY A 152 -12.47 33.60 7.97
CA GLY A 152 -13.88 33.48 7.59
C GLY A 152 -14.41 32.06 7.79
N GLU A 153 -15.66 31.80 7.42
CA GLU A 153 -16.27 30.50 7.68
C GLU A 153 -15.44 29.34 7.09
N ALA A 154 -14.99 28.45 7.98
CA ALA A 154 -14.07 27.39 7.65
C ALA A 154 -14.34 26.13 8.49
N ARG A 155 -14.30 24.98 7.81
CA ARG A 155 -14.42 23.66 8.41
C ARG A 155 -13.16 22.86 8.16
N ARG A 156 -12.66 22.19 9.19
CA ARG A 156 -11.60 21.19 9.08
C ARG A 156 -12.23 19.81 9.02
N VAL A 157 -11.96 19.09 7.94
CA VAL A 157 -12.36 17.70 7.76
C VAL A 157 -11.18 16.81 8.13
N ILE A 158 -11.42 15.87 9.04
CA ILE A 158 -10.45 14.88 9.48
C ILE A 158 -11.02 13.51 9.13
N LEU A 159 -10.38 12.82 8.19
CA LEU A 159 -10.80 11.49 7.77
C LEU A 159 -9.78 10.48 8.27
N LYS A 160 -10.16 9.74 9.30
CA LYS A 160 -9.38 8.62 9.84
C LYS A 160 -9.90 7.35 9.18
N TYR A 161 -9.00 6.52 8.67
CA TYR A 161 -9.37 5.25 8.09
C TYR A 161 -8.47 4.14 8.62
N GLU A 162 -9.09 3.00 8.88
CA GLU A 162 -8.44 1.74 9.22
C GLU A 162 -8.76 0.75 8.11
N TYR A 163 -7.76 0.04 7.59
CA TYR A 163 -8.01 -1.02 6.62
C TYR A 163 -7.43 -2.34 7.10
N ILE A 164 -8.18 -3.41 6.84
CA ILE A 164 -7.93 -4.77 7.29
C ILE A 164 -7.94 -5.68 6.07
N TYR A 165 -6.87 -6.44 5.90
CA TYR A 165 -6.76 -7.45 4.84
C TYR A 165 -6.07 -8.71 5.38
N LYS A 166 -6.22 -9.83 4.69
CA LYS A 166 -5.60 -11.10 5.05
C LYS A 166 -4.48 -11.46 4.06
N ASP A 167 -3.29 -11.74 4.57
CA ASP A 167 -2.20 -12.42 3.83
C ASP A 167 -2.14 -13.87 4.34
N GLY A 168 -2.90 -14.75 3.70
CA GLY A 168 -3.06 -16.16 4.09
C GLY A 168 -3.67 -16.31 5.48
N TYR A 169 -2.86 -16.65 6.49
CA TYR A 169 -3.31 -16.83 7.88
C TYR A 169 -3.11 -15.59 8.77
N ARG A 170 -2.56 -14.50 8.22
CA ARG A 170 -2.27 -13.28 8.97
C ARG A 170 -3.27 -12.21 8.61
N THR A 171 -3.85 -11.60 9.64
CA THR A 171 -4.64 -10.38 9.47
C THR A 171 -3.74 -9.18 9.72
N HIS A 172 -3.72 -8.26 8.75
CA HIS A 172 -3.03 -6.99 8.83
C HIS A 172 -4.05 -5.89 9.10
N THR A 173 -3.72 -4.97 10.00
CA THR A 173 -4.56 -3.83 10.35
C THR A 173 -3.68 -2.59 10.38
N GLU A 174 -3.99 -1.61 9.53
CA GLU A 174 -3.24 -0.36 9.42
C GLU A 174 -4.16 0.84 9.57
N LYS A 175 -3.67 1.89 10.21
CA LYS A 175 -4.44 3.10 10.56
C LYS A 175 -3.76 4.33 9.99
N ASN A 176 -4.53 5.15 9.29
CA ASN A 176 -4.05 6.41 8.72
C ASN A 176 -5.08 7.53 8.90
N ILE A 177 -4.61 8.77 8.76
CA ILE A 177 -5.42 9.97 8.93
C ILE A 177 -5.11 10.94 7.79
N LEU A 178 -6.16 11.50 7.20
CA LEU A 178 -6.09 12.61 6.27
C LEU A 178 -6.72 13.85 6.88
N TYR A 179 -6.11 14.99 6.55
CA TYR A 179 -6.59 16.30 6.94
C TYR A 179 -6.94 17.10 5.69
N SER A 180 -8.05 17.81 5.77
CA SER A 180 -8.45 18.78 4.78
C SER A 180 -9.09 19.98 5.46
N VAL A 181 -8.96 21.14 4.84
CA VAL A 181 -9.64 22.37 5.25
C VAL A 181 -10.47 22.86 4.09
N ARG A 182 -11.69 23.27 4.40
CA ARG A 182 -12.59 23.90 3.46
C ARG A 182 -13.04 25.24 4.01
N SER A 183 -12.98 26.27 3.16
CA SER A 183 -13.53 27.58 3.48
C SER A 183 -14.72 27.87 2.58
N GLU A 184 -15.70 28.60 3.10
CA GLU A 184 -16.84 29.13 2.34
C GLU A 184 -16.37 30.15 1.30
N VAL A 185 -15.36 30.97 1.64
CA VAL A 185 -14.83 32.00 0.77
C VAL A 185 -14.04 31.36 -0.38
N PRO A 186 -14.34 31.68 -1.65
CA PRO A 186 -13.57 31.18 -2.78
C PRO A 186 -12.11 31.60 -2.62
N THR A 187 -11.21 30.62 -2.52
CA THR A 187 -9.77 30.87 -2.57
C THR A 187 -9.40 31.10 -4.04
N TYR A 188 -9.23 32.38 -4.40
CA TYR A 188 -8.74 32.81 -5.72
C TYR A 188 -7.22 32.70 -5.82
#